data_AF-A0A920VF71-F1
#
_entry.id   AF-A0A920VF71-F1
#
_cell.length_a   1.000
_cell.length_b   1.000
_cell.length_c   1.000
_cell.angle_alpha   90.00
_cell.angle_beta   90.00
_cell.angle_gamma   90.00
#
_symmetry.space_group_name_H-M   'P 1'
#
loop_
_entity.id
_entity.type
_entity.pdbx_description
1 polymer ?
#
loop_
_entity_poly.entity_id
_entity_poly.type
_entity_poly.pdbx_seq_one_letter_code
_entity_poly.pdbx_strand_id
1 'polypeptide(L)'
;MSPGRREIGHGALAERAILPVLPSEDDFPYAIRIVSECLSSNGSTSMGSVCGSLFSLMDAGIPIKAPVAGIAMGLITGEDGEYAILSDIQGIEDFLGDMDFKVAGTVDGVNAFRWTSRQLT
;
A
#
# COMPACT_ATOMS: atom_id res chain seq x y z
N MET A 1 6.37 21.31 -11.91
CA MET A 1 6.97 20.53 -10.80
C MET A 1 6.93 19.07 -11.21
N SER A 2 8.04 18.35 -11.05
CA SER A 2 8.10 16.91 -11.30
C SER A 2 7.83 16.16 -9.98
N PRO A 3 7.30 14.93 -10.02
CA PRO A 3 6.99 14.18 -8.81
C PRO A 3 8.25 13.88 -7.98
N GLY A 4 8.10 13.91 -6.67
CA GLY A 4 9.16 13.56 -5.73
C GLY A 4 9.44 12.04 -5.70
N ARG A 5 10.63 11.64 -5.23
CA ARG A 5 11.02 10.22 -5.14
C ARG A 5 10.04 9.38 -4.32
N ARG A 6 9.49 9.93 -3.22
CA ARG A 6 8.50 9.23 -2.39
C ARG A 6 7.18 9.00 -3.12
N GLU A 7 6.74 9.96 -3.91
CA GLU A 7 5.50 9.86 -4.70
C GLU A 7 5.64 8.77 -5.76
N ILE A 8 6.77 8.73 -6.47
CA ILE A 8 7.10 7.65 -7.42
C ILE A 8 7.13 6.30 -6.70
N GLY A 9 7.80 6.23 -5.55
CA GLY A 9 7.90 5.00 -4.78
C GLY A 9 6.57 4.51 -4.19
N HIS A 10 5.67 5.40 -3.81
CA HIS A 10 4.32 5.03 -3.34
C HIS A 10 3.44 4.59 -4.51
N GLY A 11 3.48 5.32 -5.64
CA GLY A 11 2.75 4.95 -6.85
C GLY A 11 3.14 3.56 -7.34
N ALA A 12 4.45 3.27 -7.43
CA ALA A 12 4.94 1.95 -7.85
C ALA A 12 4.52 0.81 -6.89
N LEU A 13 4.42 1.08 -5.58
CA LEU A 13 3.93 0.06 -4.62
C LEU A 13 2.44 -0.21 -4.83
N ALA A 14 1.63 0.83 -5.01
CA ALA A 14 0.21 0.70 -5.24
C ALA A 14 -0.08 0.00 -6.58
N GLU A 15 0.65 0.36 -7.63
CA GLU A 15 0.58 -0.30 -8.94
C GLU A 15 0.88 -1.79 -8.82
N ARG A 16 1.98 -2.18 -8.15
CA ARG A 16 2.33 -3.60 -7.95
C ARG A 16 1.29 -4.37 -7.15
N ALA A 17 0.59 -3.72 -6.23
CA ALA A 17 -0.47 -4.37 -5.45
C ALA A 17 -1.71 -4.70 -6.31
N ILE A 18 -2.01 -3.85 -7.31
CA ILE A 18 -3.24 -3.93 -8.12
C ILE A 18 -3.03 -4.73 -9.41
N LEU A 19 -1.83 -4.67 -9.99
CA LEU A 19 -1.50 -5.34 -11.26
C LEU A 19 -1.95 -6.82 -11.32
N PRO A 20 -1.80 -7.66 -10.28
CA PRO A 20 -2.20 -9.07 -10.34
C PRO A 20 -3.71 -9.28 -10.54
N VAL A 21 -4.54 -8.33 -10.11
CA VAL A 21 -6.02 -8.44 -10.18
C VAL A 21 -6.61 -7.74 -11.40
N LEU A 22 -5.79 -7.06 -12.21
CA LEU A 22 -6.27 -6.46 -13.45
C LEU A 22 -6.61 -7.54 -14.50
N PRO A 23 -7.60 -7.27 -15.36
CA PRO A 23 -7.91 -8.13 -16.51
C PRO A 23 -6.73 -8.16 -17.50
N SER A 24 -6.73 -9.18 -18.36
CA SER A 24 -5.81 -9.21 -19.49
C SER A 24 -6.23 -8.19 -20.56
N GLU A 25 -5.32 -7.84 -21.48
CA GLU A 25 -5.63 -6.96 -22.61
C GLU A 25 -6.69 -7.58 -23.54
N ASP A 26 -6.71 -8.91 -23.68
CA ASP A 26 -7.70 -9.62 -24.48
C ASP A 26 -9.12 -9.52 -23.87
N ASP A 27 -9.21 -9.53 -22.53
CA ASP A 27 -10.49 -9.44 -21.80
C ASP A 27 -10.98 -7.98 -21.66
N PHE A 28 -10.06 -7.02 -21.61
CA PHE A 28 -10.37 -5.61 -21.42
C PHE A 28 -9.37 -4.71 -22.20
N PRO A 29 -9.63 -4.45 -23.49
CA PRO A 29 -8.68 -3.81 -24.40
C PRO A 29 -8.67 -2.27 -24.26
N TYR A 30 -8.47 -1.79 -23.02
CA TYR A 30 -8.40 -0.37 -22.70
C TYR A 30 -7.11 -0.06 -21.93
N ALA A 31 -6.49 1.05 -22.28
CA ALA A 31 -5.43 1.61 -21.46
C ALA A 31 -6.03 2.17 -20.15
N ILE A 32 -5.55 1.66 -19.02
CA ILE A 32 -6.00 2.10 -17.69
C ILE A 32 -4.99 3.09 -17.13
N ARG A 33 -5.47 4.25 -16.69
CA ARG A 33 -4.67 5.24 -15.96
C ARG A 33 -5.39 5.61 -14.67
N ILE A 34 -4.72 5.36 -13.54
CA ILE A 34 -5.22 5.74 -12.21
C ILE A 34 -4.37 6.90 -11.69
N VAL A 35 -5.03 7.88 -11.08
CA VAL A 35 -4.38 8.99 -10.37
C VAL A 35 -4.91 8.98 -8.94
N SER A 36 -4.01 8.85 -7.97
CA SER A 36 -4.35 8.95 -6.55
C SER A 36 -3.88 10.30 -6.02
N GLU A 37 -4.80 11.15 -5.64
CA GLU A 37 -4.51 12.44 -5.01
C GLU A 37 -4.61 12.34 -3.49
N CYS A 38 -3.50 12.54 -2.80
CA CYS A 38 -3.46 12.52 -1.35
C CYS A 38 -3.83 13.90 -0.79
N LEU A 39 -5.11 14.09 -0.43
CA LEU A 39 -5.60 15.36 0.11
C LEU A 39 -5.21 15.60 1.58
N SER A 40 -4.91 14.52 2.32
CA SER A 40 -4.47 14.56 3.71
C SER A 40 -3.60 13.36 4.04
N SER A 41 -2.63 13.51 4.94
CA SER A 41 -1.70 12.44 5.31
C SER A 41 -1.46 12.43 6.82
N ASN A 42 -1.94 11.39 7.50
CA ASN A 42 -1.55 11.04 8.86
C ASN A 42 -1.48 9.51 9.05
N GLY A 43 -0.73 8.85 8.16
CA GLY A 43 -0.63 7.40 8.07
C GLY A 43 -0.17 7.00 6.67
N SER A 44 -0.38 5.74 6.30
CA SER A 44 0.10 5.22 5.02
C SER A 44 -0.77 5.61 3.83
N THR A 45 -0.41 6.74 3.21
CA THR A 45 -1.05 7.20 1.97
C THR A 45 -0.89 6.20 0.83
N SER A 46 0.21 5.44 0.79
CA SER A 46 0.39 4.36 -0.18
C SER A 46 -0.65 3.24 -0.06
N MET A 47 -1.07 2.87 1.16
CA MET A 47 -2.09 1.83 1.35
C MET A 47 -3.50 2.40 1.12
N GLY A 48 -3.72 3.66 1.50
CA GLY A 48 -4.91 4.41 1.09
C GLY A 48 -5.06 4.46 -0.43
N SER A 49 -3.97 4.69 -1.17
CA SER A 49 -3.96 4.67 -2.63
C SER A 49 -4.35 3.31 -3.21
N VAL A 50 -3.94 2.19 -2.59
CA VAL A 50 -4.37 0.84 -3.04
C VAL A 50 -5.88 0.70 -2.93
N CYS A 51 -6.44 0.99 -1.75
CA CYS A 51 -7.87 0.86 -1.50
C CYS A 51 -8.69 1.80 -2.39
N GLY A 52 -8.29 3.07 -2.49
CA GLY A 52 -8.98 4.07 -3.32
C GLY A 52 -8.92 3.74 -4.82
N SER A 53 -7.77 3.26 -5.30
CA SER A 53 -7.62 2.83 -6.69
C SER A 53 -8.50 1.63 -7.01
N LEU A 54 -8.62 0.67 -6.09
CA LEU A 54 -9.53 -0.46 -6.27
C LEU A 54 -10.98 -0.01 -6.44
N PHE A 55 -11.47 0.86 -5.55
CA PHE A 55 -12.84 1.38 -5.68
C PHE A 55 -13.02 2.16 -6.98
N SER A 56 -12.04 2.95 -7.40
CA SER A 56 -12.09 3.68 -8.67
C SER A 56 -12.15 2.74 -9.88
N LEU A 57 -11.41 1.62 -9.85
CA LEU A 57 -11.45 0.60 -10.92
C LEU A 57 -12.82 -0.07 -10.99
N MET A 58 -13.38 -0.44 -9.84
CA MET A 58 -14.73 -1.04 -9.75
C MET A 58 -15.80 -0.07 -10.25
N ASP A 59 -15.73 1.20 -9.85
CA ASP A 59 -16.67 2.25 -10.26
C ASP A 59 -16.57 2.55 -11.77
N ALA A 60 -15.37 2.50 -12.32
CA ALA A 60 -15.13 2.60 -13.76
C ALA A 60 -15.60 1.36 -14.56
N GLY A 61 -16.13 0.32 -13.89
CA GLY A 61 -16.64 -0.90 -14.52
C GLY A 61 -15.55 -1.86 -15.00
N ILE A 62 -14.33 -1.73 -14.50
CA ILE A 62 -13.20 -2.59 -14.90
C ILE A 62 -13.38 -3.97 -14.23
N PRO A 63 -13.37 -5.08 -15.00
CA PRO A 63 -13.59 -6.41 -14.47
C PRO A 63 -12.35 -6.95 -13.74
N ILE A 64 -12.17 -6.51 -12.49
CA ILE A 64 -11.10 -6.97 -11.62
C ILE A 64 -11.36 -8.41 -11.13
N LYS A 65 -10.29 -9.20 -10.97
CA LYS A 65 -10.38 -10.61 -10.55
C LYS A 65 -10.78 -10.75 -9.08
N ALA A 66 -10.30 -9.86 -8.22
CA ALA A 66 -10.58 -9.87 -6.79
C ALA A 66 -10.33 -8.48 -6.17
N PRO A 67 -11.03 -8.13 -5.07
CA PRO A 67 -10.76 -6.92 -4.30
C PRO A 67 -9.36 -6.95 -3.66
N VAL A 68 -8.63 -5.82 -3.69
CA VAL A 68 -7.32 -5.64 -3.06
C VAL A 68 -7.37 -4.52 -2.01
N ALA A 69 -6.99 -4.84 -0.78
CA ALA A 69 -6.81 -3.85 0.29
C ALA A 69 -5.36 -3.82 0.75
N GLY A 70 -4.96 -2.74 1.42
CA GLY A 70 -3.64 -2.61 2.02
C GLY A 70 -3.69 -1.99 3.40
N ILE A 71 -2.70 -2.33 4.23
CA ILE A 71 -2.51 -1.78 5.58
C ILE A 71 -1.03 -1.56 5.87
N ALA A 72 -0.74 -0.53 6.67
CA ALA A 72 0.60 -0.31 7.23
C ALA A 72 0.64 -0.73 8.68
N MET A 73 1.71 -1.42 9.03
CA MET A 73 1.94 -2.00 10.33
C MET A 73 3.28 -1.50 10.86
N GLY A 74 3.38 -1.43 12.18
CA GLY A 74 4.60 -1.07 12.87
C GLY A 74 5.04 -2.15 13.84
N LEU A 75 6.32 -2.11 14.22
CA LEU A 75 6.88 -2.89 15.32
C LEU A 75 7.58 -1.95 16.29
N ILE A 76 7.32 -2.10 17.58
CA ILE A 76 8.10 -1.48 18.66
C ILE A 76 8.69 -2.59 19.52
N THR A 77 9.98 -2.50 19.81
CA THR A 77 10.73 -3.41 20.67
C THR A 77 10.96 -2.74 22.02
N GLY A 78 10.57 -3.41 23.10
CA GLY A 78 10.84 -2.99 24.47
C GLY A 78 12.21 -3.47 24.96
N GLU A 79 12.50 -3.16 26.22
CA GLU A 79 13.63 -3.78 26.93
C GLU A 79 13.35 -5.29 27.13
N ASP A 80 14.42 -6.09 27.22
CA ASP A 80 14.35 -7.55 27.46
C ASP A 80 13.67 -8.41 26.38
N GLY A 81 13.57 -7.91 25.14
CA GLY A 81 13.10 -8.69 23.98
C GLY A 81 11.58 -8.73 23.80
N GLU A 82 10.83 -7.98 24.61
CA GLU A 82 9.41 -7.72 24.41
C GLU A 82 9.18 -6.96 23.10
N TYR A 83 8.07 -7.21 22.41
CA TYR A 83 7.70 -6.45 21.22
C TYR A 83 6.19 -6.29 21.09
N ALA A 84 5.78 -5.20 20.46
CA ALA A 84 4.39 -4.90 20.12
C ALA A 84 4.26 -4.63 18.62
N ILE A 85 3.27 -5.28 17.99
CA ILE A 85 2.89 -5.01 16.61
C ILE A 85 1.74 -4.00 16.63
N LEU A 86 1.92 -2.90 15.88
CA LEU A 86 0.93 -1.85 15.72
C LEU A 86 0.21 -2.00 14.38
N SER A 87 -1.11 -1.92 14.40
CA SER A 87 -1.96 -1.98 13.20
C SER A 87 -2.42 -0.59 12.79
N ASP A 88 -2.37 -0.31 11.49
CA ASP A 88 -2.74 0.98 10.88
C ASP A 88 -2.02 2.18 11.52
N ILE A 89 -0.69 2.14 11.45
CA ILE A 89 0.16 3.13 12.12
C ILE A 89 -0.05 4.55 11.59
N GLN A 90 -0.09 5.49 12.53
CA GLN A 90 -0.01 6.92 12.26
C GLN A 90 1.43 7.34 11.95
N GLY A 91 1.60 8.56 11.43
CA GLY A 91 2.93 9.09 11.13
C GLY A 91 3.85 9.17 12.35
N ILE A 92 3.30 9.42 13.54
CA ILE A 92 4.07 9.45 14.79
C ILE A 92 4.53 8.05 15.23
N GLU A 93 3.71 7.03 15.01
CA GLU A 93 4.02 5.64 15.36
C GLU A 93 5.08 5.06 14.41
N ASP A 94 5.01 5.38 13.10
CA ASP A 94 6.10 5.09 12.15
C ASP A 94 7.41 5.79 12.55
N PHE A 95 7.32 7.05 13.01
CA PHE A 95 8.52 7.78 13.42
C PHE A 95 9.22 7.14 14.63
N LEU A 96 8.44 6.70 15.62
CA LEU A 96 8.94 6.14 16.88
C LEU A 96 9.19 4.62 16.83
N GLY A 97 8.63 3.93 15.85
CA GLY A 97 8.78 2.48 15.70
C GLY A 97 10.14 2.03 15.16
N ASP A 98 10.47 0.77 15.44
CA ASP A 98 11.70 0.12 14.99
C ASP A 98 11.59 -0.44 13.58
N MET A 99 10.38 -0.81 13.16
CA MET A 99 10.12 -1.35 11.83
C MET A 99 8.76 -0.84 11.33
N ASP A 100 8.71 -0.48 10.05
CA ASP A 100 7.45 -0.30 9.31
C ASP A 100 7.34 -1.39 8.24
N PHE A 101 6.19 -2.04 8.16
CA PHE A 101 5.90 -2.95 7.06
C PHE A 101 4.49 -2.73 6.52
N LYS A 102 4.39 -2.75 5.20
CA LYS A 102 3.19 -2.47 4.44
C LYS A 102 2.86 -3.69 3.63
N VAL A 103 1.62 -4.15 3.76
CA VAL A 103 1.12 -5.34 3.08
C VAL A 103 -0.14 -4.97 2.33
N ALA A 104 -0.25 -5.43 1.08
CA ALA A 104 -1.44 -5.31 0.27
C ALA A 104 -1.74 -6.62 -0.46
N GLY A 105 -3.01 -6.97 -0.56
CA GLY A 105 -3.43 -8.27 -1.08
C GLY A 105 -4.94 -8.44 -1.17
N THR A 106 -5.33 -9.60 -1.65
CA THR A 106 -6.71 -10.07 -1.68
C THR A 106 -6.97 -10.91 -0.42
N VAL A 107 -8.20 -11.42 -0.29
CA VAL A 107 -8.53 -12.41 0.74
C VAL A 107 -7.75 -13.72 0.60
N ASP A 108 -7.23 -14.00 -0.60
CA ASP A 108 -6.56 -15.27 -0.93
C ASP A 108 -5.02 -15.18 -0.84
N GLY A 109 -4.45 -13.99 -0.72
CA GLY A 109 -3.00 -13.85 -0.66
C GLY A 109 -2.46 -12.43 -0.74
N VAL A 110 -1.14 -12.32 -0.61
CA VAL A 110 -0.39 -11.06 -0.64
C VAL A 110 0.06 -10.75 -2.06
N ASN A 111 -0.28 -9.56 -2.55
CA ASN A 111 0.15 -9.05 -3.86
C ASN A 111 1.42 -8.21 -3.76
N ALA A 112 1.56 -7.42 -2.69
CA ALA A 112 2.69 -6.55 -2.47
C ALA A 112 3.08 -6.48 -0.99
N PHE A 113 4.39 -6.46 -0.75
CA PHE A 113 4.98 -6.33 0.57
C PHE A 113 6.17 -5.36 0.49
N ARG A 114 6.24 -4.43 1.44
CA ARG A 114 7.40 -3.55 1.65
C ARG A 114 7.68 -3.52 3.14
N TRP A 115 8.95 -3.58 3.53
CA TRP A 115 9.35 -3.36 4.91
C TRP A 115 10.61 -2.51 4.98
N THR A 116 10.75 -1.77 6.08
CA THR A 116 11.97 -1.09 6.47
C THR A 116 12.20 -1.35 7.94
N SER A 117 13.42 -1.75 8.32
CA SER A 117 13.85 -1.74 9.72
C SER A 117 14.79 -0.57 9.96
N ARG A 118 14.70 -0.01 11.16
CA ARG A 118 15.53 1.07 11.68
C ARG A 118 16.50 0.58 12.77
N GLN A 119 16.43 -0.71 13.13
CA GLN A 119 17.49 -1.33 13.90
C GLN A 119 18.73 -1.45 13.00
N LEU A 120 19.74 -0.65 13.33
CA LEU A 120 21.10 -0.81 12.81
C LEU A 120 21.53 -2.25 13.10
N THR A 121 21.83 -3.02 12.06
CA THR A 121 22.83 -4.08 12.17
C THR A 121 24.16 -3.49 12.57
#